data_AF-A0A7X8AYZ5-F1
#
_entry.id   AF-A0A7X8AYZ5-F1
#
_cell.length_a   1.000
_cell.length_b   1.000
_cell.length_c   1.000
_cell.angle_alpha   90.00
_cell.angle_beta   90.00
_cell.angle_gamma   90.00
#
_symmetry.space_group_name_H-M   'P 1'
#
loop_
_entity.id
_entity.type
_entity.pdbx_description
1 polymer ?
#
loop_
_entity_poly.entity_id
_entity_poly.type
_entity_poly.pdbx_seq_one_letter_code
_entity_poly.pdbx_strand_id
1 'polypeptide(L)'
;MTAFKVDQFLRAFFQANDCIIYEHHDGFIDVRLTEKLDRAIMNRPFYWHYVKQTGRQGEPFRLKLITNIDNEAKDGEWIHVGTPRMNEIVGYLEENSRFIQQFEQIHAAKQTMLQPWLVVNVMITFKGRQMRQELKSIGVNLINGLFLLNAMENLEKTKLSSFIKENCFTISPIISVTSGFLRIERKLIDDLVDMDEHWAIESIRQMKDELLLLYHFYDAENDRGKMMKEALEIVERLMPKIEFHVINGGLFYLSESWNRMKV
;
A
#
# COMPACT_ATOMS: atom_id res chain seq x y z
N MET A 1 -1.13 -11.57 9.02
CA MET A 1 -2.57 -11.25 9.00
C MET A 1 -3.34 -12.53 9.30
N THR A 2 -4.39 -12.48 10.13
CA THR A 2 -5.23 -13.65 10.43
C THR A 2 -6.22 -13.93 9.28
N ALA A 3 -6.72 -15.15 9.15
CA ALA A 3 -7.69 -15.55 8.11
C ALA A 3 -8.92 -14.61 8.05
N PHE A 4 -9.42 -14.18 9.21
CA PHE A 4 -10.51 -13.20 9.32
C PHE A 4 -10.21 -11.86 8.62
N LYS A 5 -8.97 -11.38 8.68
CA LYS A 5 -8.58 -10.14 8.00
C LYS A 5 -8.54 -10.30 6.48
N VAL A 6 -8.23 -11.51 5.99
CA VAL A 6 -8.20 -11.81 4.56
C VAL A 6 -9.61 -11.84 3.98
N ASP A 7 -10.56 -12.49 4.67
CA ASP A 7 -11.97 -12.52 4.25
C ASP A 7 -12.58 -11.12 4.16
N GLN A 8 -12.41 -10.31 5.23
CA GLN A 8 -12.90 -8.93 5.26
C GLN A 8 -12.32 -8.09 4.12
N PHE A 9 -11.01 -8.24 3.85
CA PHE A 9 -10.34 -7.55 2.76
C PHE A 9 -10.91 -7.94 1.39
N LEU A 10 -11.05 -9.24 1.11
CA LEU A 10 -11.56 -9.71 -0.17
C LEU A 10 -12.99 -9.26 -0.42
N ARG A 11 -13.84 -9.32 0.60
CA ARG A 11 -15.22 -8.81 0.51
C ARG A 11 -15.25 -7.33 0.17
N ALA A 12 -14.48 -6.51 0.88
CA ALA A 12 -14.38 -5.08 0.60
C ALA A 12 -13.84 -4.80 -0.81
N PHE A 13 -12.82 -5.54 -1.24
CA PHE A 13 -12.24 -5.45 -2.57
C PHE A 13 -13.25 -5.72 -3.69
N PHE A 14 -13.99 -6.83 -3.61
CA PHE A 14 -14.97 -7.20 -4.63
C PHE A 14 -16.17 -6.24 -4.65
N GLN A 15 -16.64 -5.81 -3.47
CA GLN A 15 -17.71 -4.80 -3.39
C GLN A 15 -17.28 -3.47 -4.00
N ALA A 16 -16.06 -3.00 -3.73
CA ALA A 16 -15.53 -1.75 -4.28
C ALA A 16 -15.30 -1.80 -5.80
N ASN A 17 -15.20 -3.00 -6.39
CA ASN A 17 -15.08 -3.19 -7.84
C ASN A 17 -16.40 -3.65 -8.49
N ASP A 18 -17.54 -3.40 -7.83
CA ASP A 18 -18.89 -3.69 -8.30
C ASP A 18 -19.10 -5.15 -8.75
N CYS A 19 -18.37 -6.08 -8.12
CA CYS A 19 -18.54 -7.50 -8.37
C CYS A 19 -19.80 -8.03 -7.71
N ILE A 20 -20.39 -9.06 -8.29
CA ILE A 20 -21.64 -9.64 -7.79
C ILE A 20 -21.28 -10.83 -6.91
N ILE A 21 -21.41 -10.65 -5.59
CA ILE A 21 -21.21 -11.72 -4.60
C ILE A 21 -22.49 -12.55 -4.54
N TYR A 22 -22.41 -13.82 -4.91
CA TYR A 22 -23.53 -14.75 -4.86
C TYR A 22 -23.69 -15.40 -3.50
N GLU A 23 -22.57 -15.78 -2.90
CA GLU A 23 -22.53 -16.48 -1.63
C GLU A 23 -21.32 -16.01 -0.83
N HIS A 24 -21.53 -15.77 0.46
CA HIS A 24 -20.48 -15.40 1.40
C HIS A 24 -20.82 -16.00 2.77
N HIS A 25 -19.93 -16.83 3.30
CA HIS A 25 -20.02 -17.38 4.65
C HIS A 25 -18.61 -17.60 5.20
N ASP A 26 -18.51 -18.00 6.47
CA ASP A 26 -17.21 -18.10 7.16
C ASP A 26 -16.22 -18.97 6.37
N GLY A 27 -15.16 -18.36 5.86
CA GLY A 27 -14.15 -19.04 5.06
C GLY A 27 -14.41 -19.19 3.56
N PHE A 28 -15.52 -18.68 3.00
CA PHE A 28 -15.89 -18.90 1.59
C PHE A 28 -16.52 -17.68 0.93
N ILE A 29 -16.07 -17.37 -0.30
CA ILE A 29 -16.62 -16.31 -1.13
C ILE A 29 -16.87 -16.84 -2.56
N ASP A 30 -18.11 -16.76 -3.04
CA ASP A 30 -18.46 -16.98 -4.44
C ASP A 30 -18.85 -15.65 -5.09
N VAL A 31 -18.07 -15.23 -6.08
CA VAL A 31 -18.19 -13.91 -6.70
C VAL A 31 -18.06 -13.99 -8.21
N ARG A 32 -18.96 -13.31 -8.92
CA ARG A 32 -18.78 -13.00 -10.34
C ARG A 32 -18.03 -11.68 -10.50
N LEU A 33 -16.90 -11.77 -11.19
CA LEU A 33 -16.05 -10.62 -11.49
C LEU A 33 -16.73 -9.69 -12.50
N THR A 34 -16.26 -8.45 -12.57
CA THR A 34 -16.52 -7.57 -13.71
C THR A 34 -15.58 -7.91 -14.85
N GLU A 35 -15.90 -7.53 -16.10
CA GLU A 35 -14.98 -7.72 -17.23
C GLU A 35 -13.63 -7.05 -16.98
N LYS A 36 -13.63 -5.84 -16.41
CA LYS A 36 -12.40 -5.12 -16.05
C LYS A 36 -11.54 -5.95 -15.10
N LEU A 37 -12.15 -6.50 -14.05
CA LEU A 37 -11.41 -7.25 -13.04
C LEU A 37 -10.97 -8.62 -13.56
N ASP A 38 -11.80 -9.34 -14.31
CA ASP A 38 -11.42 -10.61 -14.96
C ASP A 38 -10.17 -10.43 -15.82
N ARG A 39 -10.16 -9.42 -16.70
CA ARG A 39 -9.00 -9.10 -17.53
C ARG A 39 -7.74 -8.81 -16.71
N ALA A 40 -7.89 -8.17 -15.56
CA ALA A 40 -6.77 -7.77 -14.72
C ALA A 40 -6.19 -8.94 -13.92
N ILE A 41 -7.02 -9.77 -13.28
CA ILE A 41 -6.51 -10.76 -12.32
C ILE A 41 -6.57 -12.19 -12.84
N MET A 42 -7.44 -12.56 -13.78
CA MET A 42 -7.64 -13.97 -14.15
C MET A 42 -6.61 -14.53 -15.14
N ASN A 43 -5.69 -13.72 -15.67
CA ASN A 43 -4.69 -14.16 -16.65
C ASN A 43 -5.31 -14.90 -17.87
N ARG A 44 -6.43 -14.38 -18.40
CA ARG A 44 -7.16 -14.94 -19.57
C ARG A 44 -7.09 -14.04 -20.82
N PRO A 45 -5.91 -13.59 -21.29
CA PRO A 45 -5.80 -12.63 -22.38
C PRO A 45 -6.38 -13.16 -23.71
N PHE A 46 -6.20 -14.45 -24.00
CA PHE A 46 -6.70 -15.07 -25.24
C PHE A 46 -8.23 -15.13 -25.32
N TYR A 47 -8.91 -15.39 -24.20
CA TYR A 47 -10.37 -15.37 -24.14
C TYR A 47 -10.92 -13.99 -24.51
N TRP A 48 -10.39 -12.94 -23.87
CA TRP A 48 -10.82 -11.57 -24.12
C TRP A 48 -10.43 -11.08 -25.52
N HIS A 49 -9.32 -11.56 -26.07
CA HIS A 49 -8.96 -11.30 -27.46
C HIS A 49 -9.99 -11.90 -28.43
N TYR A 50 -10.37 -13.16 -28.23
CA TYR A 50 -11.37 -13.85 -29.04
C TYR A 50 -12.76 -13.21 -28.95
N VAL A 51 -13.22 -12.87 -27.74
CA VAL A 51 -14.50 -12.16 -27.52
C VAL A 51 -14.51 -10.83 -28.30
N LYS A 52 -13.42 -10.07 -28.24
CA LYS A 52 -13.29 -8.79 -28.96
C LYS A 52 -13.31 -8.98 -30.48
N GLN A 53 -12.63 -10.00 -31.01
CA GLN A 53 -12.62 -10.29 -32.45
C GLN A 53 -13.98 -10.75 -32.99
N THR A 54 -14.72 -11.50 -32.18
CA THR A 54 -16.00 -12.08 -32.60
C THR A 54 -17.19 -11.16 -32.37
N GLY A 55 -16.99 -9.98 -31.75
CA GLY A 55 -18.05 -9.02 -31.45
C GLY A 55 -19.09 -9.54 -30.46
N ARG A 56 -18.79 -10.63 -29.73
CA ARG A 56 -19.68 -11.22 -28.72
C ARG A 56 -19.56 -10.47 -27.40
N GLN A 57 -20.61 -10.53 -26.58
CA GLN A 57 -20.51 -10.09 -25.20
C GLN A 57 -19.70 -11.12 -24.40
N GLY A 58 -18.64 -10.67 -23.72
CA GLY A 58 -17.84 -11.54 -22.88
C GLY A 58 -18.58 -11.93 -21.61
N GLU A 59 -18.27 -13.10 -21.09
CA GLU A 59 -18.76 -13.61 -19.82
C GLU A 59 -17.62 -13.58 -18.79
N PRO A 60 -17.67 -12.62 -17.84
CA PRO A 60 -16.71 -12.56 -16.75
C PRO A 60 -16.73 -13.81 -15.88
N PHE A 61 -15.56 -14.20 -15.40
CA PHE A 61 -15.37 -15.40 -14.60
C PHE A 61 -16.10 -15.33 -13.25
N ARG A 62 -16.64 -16.48 -12.83
CA ARG A 62 -17.16 -16.69 -11.47
C ARG A 62 -16.10 -17.41 -10.65
N LEU A 63 -15.63 -16.75 -9.60
CA LEU A 63 -14.52 -17.19 -8.76
C LEU A 63 -15.06 -17.65 -7.41
N LYS A 64 -14.64 -18.83 -6.97
CA LYS A 64 -14.91 -19.36 -5.64
C LYS A 64 -13.60 -19.37 -4.85
N LEU A 65 -13.56 -18.69 -3.71
CA LEU A 65 -12.37 -18.50 -2.89
C LEU A 65 -12.58 -19.07 -1.49
N ILE A 66 -11.58 -19.79 -0.97
CA ILE A 66 -11.59 -20.40 0.36
C ILE A 66 -10.51 -19.75 1.24
N THR A 67 -10.92 -19.08 2.31
CA THR A 67 -10.04 -18.32 3.23
C THR A 67 -9.76 -19.05 4.55
N ASN A 68 -10.47 -20.14 4.87
CA ASN A 68 -10.30 -20.94 6.08
C ASN A 68 -10.06 -22.42 5.78
N ILE A 69 -9.01 -23.00 6.38
CA ILE A 69 -8.59 -24.41 6.23
C ILE A 69 -9.65 -25.40 6.71
N ASP A 70 -10.45 -25.02 7.70
CA ASP A 70 -11.47 -25.89 8.27
C ASP A 70 -12.77 -25.91 7.45
N ASN A 71 -12.83 -25.19 6.33
CA ASN A 71 -14.01 -25.16 5.46
C ASN A 71 -14.03 -26.41 4.56
N GLU A 72 -15.13 -27.17 4.62
CA GLU A 72 -15.35 -28.39 3.84
C GLU A 72 -15.71 -28.15 2.37
N ALA A 73 -15.79 -26.89 1.92
CA ALA A 73 -16.09 -26.54 0.53
C ALA A 73 -15.02 -27.10 -0.42
N LYS A 74 -15.36 -28.14 -1.20
CA LYS A 74 -14.41 -28.85 -2.09
C LYS A 74 -14.18 -28.18 -3.45
N ASP A 75 -14.92 -27.12 -3.76
CA ASP A 75 -14.96 -26.51 -5.10
C ASP A 75 -14.60 -25.02 -5.04
N GLY A 76 -13.32 -24.71 -4.78
CA GLY A 76 -12.82 -23.33 -4.71
C GLY A 76 -11.28 -23.24 -4.68
N GLU A 77 -10.76 -22.07 -5.01
CA GLU A 77 -9.34 -21.75 -4.94
C GLU A 77 -8.98 -21.30 -3.51
N TRP A 78 -7.98 -21.93 -2.91
CA TRP A 78 -7.43 -21.52 -1.63
C TRP A 78 -6.77 -20.15 -1.72
N ILE A 79 -7.10 -19.23 -0.81
CA ILE A 79 -6.53 -17.89 -0.80
C ILE A 79 -6.05 -17.48 0.60
N HIS A 80 -4.80 -17.06 0.66
CA HIS A 80 -4.17 -16.47 1.83
C HIS A 80 -3.10 -15.47 1.39
N VAL A 81 -2.47 -14.79 2.35
CA VAL A 81 -1.36 -13.88 2.05
C VAL A 81 -0.22 -14.67 1.41
N GLY A 82 0.19 -14.29 0.20
CA GLY A 82 1.26 -14.93 -0.56
C GLY A 82 0.80 -15.90 -1.65
N THR A 83 -0.50 -16.20 -1.79
CA THR A 83 -0.97 -16.95 -2.96
C THR A 83 -0.88 -16.08 -4.22
N PRO A 84 -0.71 -16.68 -5.42
CA PRO A 84 -0.65 -15.93 -6.68
C PRO A 84 -1.87 -15.01 -6.87
N ARG A 85 -3.08 -15.51 -6.58
CA ARG A 85 -4.32 -14.73 -6.66
C ARG A 85 -4.31 -13.49 -5.76
N MET A 86 -3.83 -13.63 -4.53
CA MET A 86 -3.72 -12.50 -3.62
C MET A 86 -2.72 -11.47 -4.16
N ASN A 87 -1.60 -11.92 -4.73
CA ASN A 87 -0.61 -11.02 -5.33
C ASN A 87 -1.18 -10.27 -6.55
N GLU A 88 -1.97 -10.92 -7.41
CA GLU A 88 -2.66 -10.26 -8.54
C GLU A 88 -3.64 -9.19 -8.06
N ILE A 89 -4.40 -9.48 -7.00
CA ILE A 89 -5.35 -8.53 -6.39
C ILE A 89 -4.61 -7.32 -5.81
N VAL A 90 -3.52 -7.57 -5.07
CA VAL A 90 -2.69 -6.50 -4.48
C VAL A 90 -2.01 -5.67 -5.58
N GLY A 91 -1.45 -6.32 -6.60
CA GLY A 91 -0.85 -5.66 -7.77
C GLY A 91 -1.84 -4.77 -8.50
N TYR A 92 -3.07 -5.26 -8.74
CA TYR A 92 -4.13 -4.44 -9.33
C TYR A 92 -4.46 -3.19 -8.48
N LEU A 93 -4.54 -3.33 -7.16
CA LEU A 93 -4.77 -2.19 -6.25
C LEU A 93 -3.61 -1.20 -6.28
N GLU A 94 -2.38 -1.71 -6.31
CA GLU A 94 -1.19 -0.88 -6.45
C GLU A 94 -1.18 -0.14 -7.78
N GLU A 95 -1.65 -0.71 -8.87
CA GLU A 95 -1.67 0.00 -10.16
C GLU A 95 -2.83 1.00 -10.28
N ASN A 96 -3.98 0.69 -9.68
CA ASN A 96 -5.25 1.37 -10.00
C ASN A 96 -5.85 2.19 -8.85
N SER A 97 -5.36 2.05 -7.62
CA SER A 97 -6.01 2.58 -6.42
C SER A 97 -5.07 3.32 -5.46
N ARG A 98 -3.97 3.90 -5.97
CA ARG A 98 -2.98 4.62 -5.16
C ARG A 98 -3.39 6.00 -4.69
N PHE A 99 -4.39 6.63 -5.32
CA PHE A 99 -4.82 7.98 -4.97
C PHE A 99 -6.35 8.13 -4.94
N ILE A 100 -6.88 8.64 -3.84
CA ILE A 100 -8.33 8.88 -3.68
C ILE A 100 -8.64 10.32 -3.30
N GLN A 101 -9.88 10.74 -3.51
CA GLN A 101 -10.41 11.98 -2.98
C GLN A 101 -11.68 11.69 -2.19
N GLN A 102 -11.74 12.15 -0.94
CA GLN A 102 -12.89 11.92 -0.05
C GLN A 102 -13.24 13.16 0.79
N PHE A 103 -14.48 13.19 1.27
CA PHE A 103 -15.09 14.28 2.03
C PHE A 103 -15.68 13.77 3.34
N GLU A 104 -15.46 14.50 4.42
CA GLU A 104 -16.03 14.21 5.73
C GLU A 104 -17.56 14.34 5.74
N GLN A 105 -18.25 13.32 6.24
CA GLN A 105 -19.71 13.23 6.22
C GLN A 105 -20.35 13.79 7.51
N ILE A 106 -20.27 15.11 7.68
CA ILE A 106 -20.81 15.79 8.87
C ILE A 106 -22.28 16.20 8.65
N HIS A 107 -23.12 15.99 9.67
CA HIS A 107 -24.44 16.61 9.70
C HIS A 107 -24.31 18.03 10.22
N ALA A 108 -24.20 18.97 9.29
CA ALA A 108 -24.00 20.36 9.62
C ALA A 108 -25.33 21.13 9.62
N ALA A 109 -25.68 21.73 10.76
CA ALA A 109 -26.85 22.61 10.87
C ALA A 109 -26.64 23.98 10.18
N LYS A 110 -25.37 24.34 9.91
CA LYS A 110 -24.96 25.56 9.20
C LYS A 110 -23.95 25.18 8.11
N GLN A 111 -23.76 26.07 7.13
CA GLN A 111 -22.73 25.86 6.11
C GLN A 111 -21.36 25.65 6.75
N THR A 112 -20.78 24.47 6.53
CA THR A 112 -19.52 24.02 7.13
C THR A 112 -18.46 23.86 6.06
N MET A 113 -17.29 24.40 6.36
CA MET A 113 -16.15 24.43 5.47
C MET A 113 -15.30 23.17 5.65
N LEU A 114 -14.95 22.53 4.55
CA LEU A 114 -14.02 21.40 4.51
C LEU A 114 -12.69 21.83 3.90
N GLN A 115 -11.61 21.63 4.65
CA GLN A 115 -10.26 22.00 4.29
C GLN A 115 -9.53 20.83 3.62
N PRO A 116 -8.76 21.07 2.54
CA PRO A 116 -8.00 20.03 1.86
C PRO A 116 -6.78 19.58 2.69
N TRP A 117 -6.71 18.28 2.96
CA TRP A 117 -5.57 17.59 3.56
C TRP A 117 -5.01 16.57 2.58
N LEU A 118 -3.73 16.69 2.24
CA LEU A 118 -3.01 15.63 1.55
C LEU A 118 -2.53 14.62 2.59
N VAL A 119 -2.97 13.37 2.49
CA VAL A 119 -2.51 12.28 3.35
C VAL A 119 -1.73 11.29 2.51
N VAL A 120 -0.58 10.86 3.02
CA VAL A 120 0.32 9.91 2.36
C VAL A 120 0.71 8.83 3.35
N ASN A 121 0.63 7.58 2.90
CA ASN A 121 1.07 6.41 3.65
C ASN A 121 2.37 5.90 3.04
N VAL A 122 3.43 5.87 3.84
CA VAL A 122 4.79 5.53 3.40
C VAL A 122 5.32 4.37 4.25
N MET A 123 5.84 3.35 3.58
CA MET A 123 6.65 2.31 4.21
C MET A 123 8.11 2.77 4.21
N ILE A 124 8.72 2.88 5.38
CA ILE A 124 10.14 3.18 5.56
C ILE A 124 10.84 1.86 5.85
N THR A 125 11.77 1.46 4.99
CA THR A 125 12.53 0.21 5.14
C THR A 125 13.98 0.53 5.44
N PHE A 126 14.44 0.11 6.62
CA PHE A 126 15.84 0.13 7.03
C PHE A 126 16.47 -1.20 6.63
N LYS A 127 17.46 -1.17 5.74
CA LYS A 127 18.18 -2.36 5.25
C LYS A 127 19.63 -2.29 5.70
N GLY A 128 20.14 -3.40 6.21
CA GLY A 128 21.53 -3.59 6.59
C GLY A 128 21.68 -5.01 7.16
N ARG A 129 22.41 -5.16 8.27
CA ARG A 129 22.50 -6.42 9.03
C ARG A 129 21.13 -7.00 9.39
N GLN A 130 20.20 -6.12 9.74
CA GLN A 130 18.81 -6.44 10.00
C GLN A 130 17.92 -5.61 9.09
N MET A 131 16.78 -6.17 8.71
CA MET A 131 15.73 -5.46 7.99
C MET A 131 14.64 -5.06 8.97
N ARG A 132 14.32 -3.77 9.04
CA ARG A 132 13.20 -3.22 9.83
C ARG A 132 12.32 -2.39 8.91
N GLN A 133 11.01 -2.51 9.10
CA GLN A 133 10.02 -1.76 8.34
C GLN A 133 9.09 -1.00 9.26
N GLU A 134 8.75 0.22 8.87
CA GLU A 134 7.84 1.09 9.60
C GLU A 134 6.82 1.71 8.66
N LEU A 135 5.56 1.60 9.02
CA LEU A 135 4.48 2.28 8.31
C LEU A 135 4.22 3.63 8.96
N LYS A 136 4.40 4.72 8.21
CA LYS A 136 4.02 6.06 8.63
C LYS A 136 2.86 6.58 7.79
N SER A 137 1.88 7.16 8.48
CA SER A 137 0.76 7.87 7.86
C SER A 137 0.82 9.34 8.23
N ILE A 138 1.06 10.21 7.25
CA ILE A 138 1.26 11.64 7.48
C ILE A 138 0.31 12.45 6.59
N GLY A 139 -0.42 13.35 7.24
CA GLY A 139 -1.23 14.37 6.61
C GLY A 139 -0.54 15.73 6.60
N VAL A 140 -0.79 16.52 5.56
CA VAL A 140 -0.48 17.95 5.54
C VAL A 140 -1.70 18.72 5.06
N ASN A 141 -2.10 19.73 5.84
CA ASN A 141 -3.17 20.63 5.46
C ASN A 141 -2.67 21.58 4.36
N LEU A 142 -3.37 21.59 3.22
CA LEU A 142 -2.96 22.36 2.03
C LEU A 142 -3.38 23.84 2.08
N ILE A 143 -3.93 24.31 3.19
CA ILE A 143 -4.22 25.73 3.44
C ILE A 143 -3.14 26.36 4.32
N ASN A 144 -2.87 25.74 5.48
CA ASN A 144 -1.99 26.32 6.50
C ASN A 144 -0.65 25.56 6.67
N GLY A 145 -0.48 24.40 6.04
CA GLY A 145 0.73 23.60 6.12
C GLY A 145 0.90 22.82 7.42
N LEU A 146 -0.14 22.72 8.26
CA LEU A 146 -0.09 21.90 9.47
C LEU A 146 0.09 20.43 9.14
N PHE A 147 0.93 19.73 9.91
CA PHE A 147 1.07 18.29 9.83
C PHE A 147 0.07 17.57 10.73
N LEU A 148 -0.31 16.38 10.32
CA LEU A 148 -1.11 15.42 11.08
C LEU A 148 -0.38 14.08 11.05
N LEU A 149 0.18 13.67 12.19
CA LEU A 149 0.77 12.35 12.32
C LEU A 149 -0.31 11.29 12.55
N ASN A 150 -0.02 10.04 12.19
CA ASN A 150 -0.94 8.91 12.29
C ASN A 150 -2.30 9.19 11.65
N ALA A 151 -2.30 9.88 10.50
CA ALA A 151 -3.52 10.37 9.86
C ALA A 151 -4.57 9.27 9.63
N MET A 152 -4.14 8.08 9.19
CA MET A 152 -5.04 6.95 8.95
C MET A 152 -5.76 6.46 10.22
N GLU A 153 -5.15 6.51 11.40
CA GLU A 153 -5.82 6.08 12.65
C GLU A 153 -7.01 6.98 13.01
N ASN A 154 -6.91 8.26 12.63
CA ASN A 154 -7.99 9.23 12.81
C ASN A 154 -9.02 9.12 11.67
N LEU A 155 -8.58 8.88 10.44
CA LEU A 155 -9.46 8.73 9.28
C LEU A 155 -10.32 7.48 9.38
N GLU A 156 -9.80 6.38 9.92
CA GLU A 156 -10.55 5.13 10.12
C GLU A 156 -11.78 5.32 11.02
N LYS A 157 -11.70 6.25 11.97
CA LYS A 157 -12.80 6.57 12.91
C LYS A 157 -13.82 7.53 12.30
N THR A 158 -13.59 8.01 11.09
CA THR A 158 -14.33 9.10 10.46
C THR A 158 -15.16 8.59 9.29
N LYS A 159 -16.40 9.08 9.18
CA LYS A 159 -17.25 8.76 8.03
C LYS A 159 -16.84 9.60 6.83
N LEU A 160 -16.34 8.95 5.79
CA LEU A 160 -15.85 9.56 4.56
C LEU A 160 -16.67 9.09 3.35
N SER A 161 -16.80 9.93 2.32
CA SER A 161 -17.44 9.58 1.05
C SER A 161 -16.77 10.28 -0.14
N SER A 162 -16.98 9.79 -1.36
CA SER A 162 -16.55 10.44 -2.61
C SER A 162 -17.40 11.65 -3.00
N PHE A 163 -18.52 11.90 -2.31
CA PHE A 163 -19.40 13.04 -2.54
C PHE A 163 -19.49 13.96 -1.32
N ILE A 164 -19.69 15.25 -1.62
CA ILE A 164 -19.90 16.29 -0.62
C ILE A 164 -21.33 16.20 -0.08
N LYS A 165 -21.47 16.31 1.24
CA LYS A 165 -22.77 16.30 1.91
C LYS A 165 -23.44 17.68 1.88
N GLU A 166 -24.77 17.69 2.03
CA GLU A 166 -25.55 18.93 2.17
C GLU A 166 -24.97 19.85 3.26
N ASN A 167 -25.04 21.17 3.01
CA ASN A 167 -24.48 22.21 3.87
C ASN A 167 -22.96 22.14 4.09
N CYS A 168 -22.22 21.40 3.26
CA CYS A 168 -20.76 21.43 3.24
C CYS A 168 -20.23 22.08 1.96
N PHE A 169 -19.11 22.81 2.05
CA PHE A 169 -18.40 23.35 0.90
C PHE A 169 -16.88 23.21 1.07
N THR A 170 -16.15 23.21 -0.04
CA THR A 170 -14.70 23.03 -0.07
C THR A 170 -13.98 24.36 -0.28
N ILE A 171 -12.73 24.44 0.18
CA ILE A 171 -11.81 25.53 -0.16
C ILE A 171 -10.77 25.03 -1.15
N SER A 172 -10.39 25.87 -2.10
CA SER A 172 -9.24 25.62 -2.96
C SER A 172 -7.94 25.61 -2.14
N PRO A 173 -7.05 24.61 -2.38
CA PRO A 173 -5.78 24.53 -1.68
C PRO A 173 -4.87 25.72 -2.04
N ILE A 174 -4.22 26.32 -1.05
CA ILE A 174 -3.21 27.37 -1.22
C ILE A 174 -1.86 26.73 -1.58
N ILE A 175 -1.57 25.59 -0.97
CA ILE A 175 -0.38 24.77 -1.19
C ILE A 175 -0.75 23.70 -2.21
N SER A 176 -0.02 23.62 -3.33
CA SER A 176 -0.25 22.56 -4.33
C SER A 176 0.03 21.17 -3.74
N VAL A 177 -0.63 20.14 -4.28
CA VAL A 177 -0.42 18.74 -3.87
C VAL A 177 1.05 18.36 -3.93
N THR A 178 1.76 18.72 -5.01
CA THR A 178 3.20 18.48 -5.15
C THR A 178 4.01 19.16 -4.05
N SER A 179 3.69 20.41 -3.73
CA SER A 179 4.39 21.15 -2.65
C SER A 179 4.09 20.54 -1.28
N GLY A 180 2.86 20.06 -1.05
CA GLY A 180 2.48 19.33 0.16
C GLY A 180 3.26 18.02 0.29
N PHE A 181 3.38 17.26 -0.79
CA PHE A 181 4.15 16.02 -0.83
C PHE A 181 5.64 16.25 -0.47
N LEU A 182 6.26 17.27 -1.08
CA LEU A 182 7.66 17.64 -0.76
C LEU A 182 7.84 18.14 0.69
N ARG A 183 6.77 18.60 1.35
CA ARG A 183 6.82 18.92 2.79
C ARG A 183 6.77 17.64 3.64
N ILE A 184 5.95 16.67 3.26
CA ILE A 184 5.91 15.35 3.90
C ILE A 184 7.26 14.64 3.75
N GLU A 185 7.84 14.64 2.55
CA GLU A 185 9.16 14.06 2.31
C GLU A 185 10.24 14.67 3.22
N ARG A 186 10.31 16.01 3.29
CA ARG A 186 11.24 16.70 4.18
C ARG A 186 11.00 16.34 5.65
N LYS A 187 9.75 16.36 6.11
CA LYS A 187 9.39 15.95 7.47
C LYS A 187 9.86 14.53 7.79
N LEU A 188 9.71 13.60 6.84
CA LEU A 188 10.16 12.22 6.99
C LEU A 188 11.67 12.12 7.09
N ILE A 189 12.42 12.89 6.29
CA ILE A 189 13.89 12.94 6.36
C ILE A 189 14.35 13.58 7.68
N ASP A 190 13.71 14.68 8.09
CA ASP A 190 14.03 15.37 9.35
C ASP A 190 13.80 14.43 10.55
N ASP A 191 12.73 13.62 10.54
CA ASP A 191 12.47 12.60 11.56
C ASP A 191 13.59 11.54 11.67
N LEU A 192 14.37 11.32 10.61
CA LEU A 192 15.48 10.36 10.63
C LEU A 192 16.75 10.95 11.26
N VAL A 193 16.91 12.27 11.29
CA VAL A 193 18.14 12.93 11.78
C VAL A 193 18.38 12.62 13.26
N ASP A 194 17.32 12.52 14.05
CA ASP A 194 17.40 12.24 15.48
C ASP A 194 17.38 10.73 15.80
N MET A 195 17.39 9.85 14.79
CA MET A 195 17.34 8.40 15.02
C MET A 195 18.70 7.82 15.41
N ASP A 196 18.65 6.74 16.20
CA ASP A 196 19.83 5.96 16.55
C ASP A 196 20.48 5.32 15.30
N GLU A 197 21.75 5.67 15.07
CA GLU A 197 22.55 5.18 13.94
C GLU A 197 23.24 3.83 14.23
N HIS A 198 23.08 3.26 15.43
CA HIS A 198 23.79 2.05 15.84
C HIS A 198 23.61 0.89 14.86
N TRP A 199 22.41 0.72 14.29
CA TRP A 199 22.11 -0.33 13.31
C TRP A 199 22.99 -0.22 12.05
N ALA A 200 23.25 1.00 11.57
CA ALA A 200 24.03 1.25 10.37
C ALA A 200 25.53 0.98 10.63
N ILE A 201 26.02 1.39 11.81
CA ILE A 201 27.39 1.14 12.25
C ILE A 201 27.66 -0.38 12.33
N GLU A 202 26.74 -1.15 12.93
CA GLU A 202 26.87 -2.61 12.99
C GLU A 202 26.87 -3.26 11.60
N SER A 203 26.02 -2.77 10.70
CA SER A 203 25.93 -3.27 9.33
C SER A 203 27.24 -3.06 8.58
N ILE A 204 27.85 -1.87 8.70
CA ILE A 204 29.15 -1.55 8.11
C ILE A 204 30.26 -2.41 8.73
N ARG A 205 30.25 -2.62 10.05
CA ARG A 205 31.24 -3.47 10.72
C ARG A 205 31.19 -4.89 10.17
N GLN A 206 30.01 -5.51 10.17
CA GLN A 206 29.84 -6.87 9.65
C GLN A 206 30.21 -6.96 8.17
N MET A 207 29.85 -5.96 7.36
CA MET A 207 30.22 -5.92 5.95
C MET A 207 31.74 -5.95 5.76
N LYS A 208 32.49 -5.17 6.54
CA LYS A 208 33.97 -5.14 6.47
C LYS A 208 34.57 -6.47 6.89
N ASP A 209 34.07 -7.07 7.98
CA ASP A 209 34.57 -8.34 8.49
C ASP A 209 34.33 -9.48 7.47
N GLU A 210 33.14 -9.52 6.85
CA GLU A 210 32.82 -10.51 5.82
C GLU A 210 33.64 -10.32 4.53
N LEU A 211 33.83 -9.07 4.08
CA LEU A 211 34.68 -8.78 2.92
C LEU A 211 36.14 -9.14 3.18
N LEU A 212 36.67 -8.85 4.37
CA LEU A 212 38.03 -9.21 4.74
C LEU A 212 38.21 -10.73 4.74
N LEU A 213 37.25 -11.45 5.33
CA LEU A 213 37.25 -12.91 5.33
C LEU A 213 37.19 -13.47 3.91
N LEU A 214 36.33 -12.91 3.05
CA LEU A 214 36.26 -13.25 1.64
C LEU A 214 37.63 -13.11 0.96
N TYR A 215 38.28 -11.95 1.11
CA TYR A 215 39.60 -11.71 0.51
C TYR A 215 40.70 -12.65 1.02
N HIS A 216 40.58 -13.17 2.25
CA HIS A 216 41.51 -14.18 2.77
C HIS A 216 41.32 -15.57 2.15
N PHE A 217 40.10 -15.92 1.72
CA PHE A 217 39.81 -17.23 1.12
C PHE A 217 40.21 -17.33 -0.36
N TYR A 218 40.27 -16.20 -1.06
CA TYR A 218 40.64 -16.18 -2.48
C TYR A 218 42.11 -15.83 -2.65
N ASP A 219 42.93 -16.84 -3.01
CA ASP A 219 44.33 -16.62 -3.39
C ASP A 219 44.44 -16.04 -4.82
N ALA A 220 45.43 -15.18 -5.00
CA ALA A 220 45.61 -14.35 -6.20
C ALA A 220 45.89 -15.20 -7.45
N GLU A 221 44.85 -15.60 -8.20
CA GLU A 221 44.75 -15.45 -9.68
C GLU A 221 43.61 -16.26 -10.31
N ASN A 222 43.09 -17.32 -9.69
CA ASN A 222 42.22 -18.27 -10.40
C ASN A 222 40.70 -18.09 -10.24
N ASP A 223 40.22 -17.14 -9.42
CA ASP A 223 38.78 -17.01 -9.12
C ASP A 223 38.28 -15.55 -8.88
N ARG A 224 38.99 -14.55 -9.42
CA ARG A 224 38.66 -13.12 -9.23
C ARG A 224 37.22 -12.76 -9.60
N GLY A 225 36.66 -13.40 -10.64
CA GLY A 225 35.28 -13.16 -11.07
C GLY A 225 34.24 -13.63 -10.05
N LYS A 226 34.46 -14.80 -9.41
CA LYS A 226 33.58 -15.32 -8.36
C LYS A 226 33.69 -14.49 -7.08
N MET A 227 34.91 -14.18 -6.67
CA MET A 227 35.18 -13.29 -5.53
C MET A 227 34.49 -11.94 -5.70
N MET A 228 34.57 -11.32 -6.88
CA MET A 228 33.91 -10.04 -7.13
C MET A 228 32.39 -10.14 -7.02
N LYS A 229 31.79 -11.21 -7.55
CA LYS A 229 30.35 -11.45 -7.45
C LYS A 229 29.91 -11.61 -5.99
N GLU A 230 30.62 -12.42 -5.21
CA GLU A 230 30.33 -12.61 -3.79
C GLU A 230 30.52 -11.33 -2.98
N ALA A 231 31.56 -10.53 -3.30
CA ALA A 231 31.76 -9.22 -2.68
C ALA A 231 30.58 -8.27 -2.95
N LEU A 232 30.06 -8.25 -4.18
CA LEU A 232 28.87 -7.46 -4.53
C LEU A 232 27.63 -7.93 -3.76
N GLU A 233 27.42 -9.25 -3.62
CA GLU A 233 26.31 -9.81 -2.84
C GLU A 233 26.42 -9.44 -1.35
N ILE A 234 27.63 -9.44 -0.77
CA ILE A 234 27.88 -8.98 0.60
C ILE A 234 27.53 -7.50 0.74
N VAL A 235 28.00 -6.67 -0.19
CA VAL A 235 27.74 -5.22 -0.19
C VAL A 235 26.25 -4.94 -0.35
N GLU A 236 25.56 -5.58 -1.30
CA GLU A 236 24.13 -5.39 -1.53
C GLU A 236 23.30 -5.75 -0.29
N ARG A 237 23.69 -6.81 0.42
CA ARG A 237 23.01 -7.28 1.61
C ARG A 237 23.27 -6.42 2.85
N LEU A 238 24.50 -5.95 3.06
CA LEU A 238 24.92 -5.32 4.32
C LEU A 238 25.13 -3.81 4.24
N MET A 239 25.17 -3.21 3.04
CA MET A 239 25.25 -1.76 2.90
C MET A 239 24.01 -1.11 3.53
N PRO A 240 24.18 -0.29 4.59
CA PRO A 240 23.05 0.32 5.25
C PRO A 240 22.37 1.33 4.33
N LYS A 241 21.06 1.16 4.13
CA LYS A 241 20.25 2.09 3.34
C LYS A 241 18.84 2.20 3.92
N ILE A 242 18.26 3.39 3.77
CA ILE A 242 16.86 3.65 4.11
C ILE A 242 16.11 3.87 2.80
N GLU A 243 15.09 3.07 2.57
CA GLU A 243 14.25 3.15 1.39
C GLU A 243 12.85 3.61 1.79
N PHE A 244 12.36 4.65 1.12
CA PHE A 244 10.99 5.14 1.27
C PHE A 244 10.14 4.61 0.13
N HIS A 245 9.04 3.91 0.47
CA HIS A 245 8.08 3.40 -0.49
C HIS A 245 6.70 3.98 -0.22
N VAL A 246 6.22 4.85 -1.11
CA VAL A 246 4.85 5.39 -1.02
C VAL A 246 3.87 4.28 -1.36
N ILE A 247 3.03 3.89 -0.40
CA ILE A 247 2.02 2.84 -0.58
C ILE A 247 0.81 3.42 -1.30
N ASN A 248 0.28 4.52 -0.78
CA ASN A 248 -0.84 5.25 -1.35
C ASN A 248 -0.91 6.66 -0.75
N GLY A 249 -1.80 7.48 -1.30
CA GLY A 249 -2.16 8.76 -0.73
C GLY A 249 -3.58 9.14 -1.09
N GLY A 250 -4.00 10.32 -0.65
CA GLY A 250 -5.30 10.86 -1.01
C GLY A 250 -5.48 12.29 -0.57
N LEU A 251 -6.47 12.93 -1.18
CA LEU A 251 -6.94 14.26 -0.82
C LEU A 251 -8.23 14.15 0.00
N PHE A 252 -8.14 14.51 1.27
CA PHE A 252 -9.24 14.43 2.21
C PHE A 252 -9.72 15.83 2.56
N TYR A 253 -10.99 16.10 2.35
CA TYR A 253 -11.62 17.36 2.70
C TYR A 253 -12.28 17.21 4.07
N LEU A 254 -11.62 17.78 5.08
CA LEU A 254 -11.92 17.56 6.49
C LEU A 254 -12.29 18.87 7.18
N SER A 255 -13.17 18.80 8.16
CA SER A 255 -13.60 19.95 8.95
C SER A 255 -12.46 20.58 9.75
N GLU A 256 -12.68 21.81 10.21
CA GLU A 256 -11.70 22.54 11.02
C GLU A 256 -11.28 21.82 12.32
N SER A 257 -12.10 20.89 12.80
CA SER A 257 -11.79 20.08 14.00
C SER A 257 -10.43 19.35 13.89
N TRP A 258 -10.04 18.99 12.68
CA TRP A 258 -8.77 18.31 12.38
C TRP A 258 -7.53 19.17 12.59
N ASN A 259 -7.65 20.50 12.53
CA ASN A 259 -6.52 21.40 12.84
C ASN A 259 -6.07 21.33 14.30
N ARG A 260 -6.94 20.81 15.18
CA ARG A 260 -6.69 20.72 16.62
C ARG A 260 -6.10 19.38 17.05
N MET A 261 -6.10 18.37 16.18
CA MET A 261 -5.59 17.03 16.48
C MET A 261 -4.05 16.95 16.44
N LYS A 262 -3.36 18.05 16.77
CA LYS A 262 -1.89 18.09 16.82
C LYS A 262 -1.40 17.01 17.78
N VAL A 263 -0.61 16.08 17.28
CA VAL A 263 0.35 15.28 18.04
C VAL A 263 1.61 15.21 17.20
#